data_AF-A0A7J5EJM5-F1
#
_entry.id   AF-A0A7J5EJM5-F1
#
_cell.length_a   1.000
_cell.length_b   1.000
_cell.length_c   1.000
_cell.angle_alpha   90.00
_cell.angle_beta   90.00
_cell.angle_gamma   90.00
#
_symmetry.space_group_name_H-M   'P 1'
#
loop_
_entity.id
_entity.type
_entity.pdbx_description
1 polymer ?
#
loop_
_entity_poly.entity_id
_entity_poly.type
_entity_poly.pdbx_seq_one_letter_code
_entity_poly.pdbx_strand_id
1 'polypeptide(L)'
;MAHLMTYEQVEALCEWLEGPEGCHFRPHPRKPDDFTWNCDHSLKLTRNWLKRHKLDVEANVEALQTCGGYCDCEVVFNVLQSWER
;
A
#
# COMPACT_ATOMS: atom_id res chain seq x y z
N MET A 1 5.90 22.15 -5.14
CA MET A 1 6.60 20.85 -5.20
C MET A 1 5.65 19.82 -4.63
N ALA A 2 5.40 18.73 -5.35
CA ALA A 2 4.57 17.65 -4.83
C ALA A 2 5.23 17.06 -3.58
N HIS A 3 4.45 16.86 -2.52
CA HIS A 3 4.95 16.25 -1.29
C HIS A 3 4.76 14.73 -1.37
N LEU A 4 5.71 14.08 -2.03
CA LEU A 4 5.76 12.62 -2.13
C LEU A 4 6.20 11.99 -0.81
N MET A 5 5.77 10.75 -0.60
CA MET A 5 6.22 9.91 0.50
C MET A 5 7.73 9.68 0.44
N THR A 6 8.38 9.73 1.60
CA THR A 6 9.72 9.16 1.77
C THR A 6 9.66 7.63 1.72
N TYR A 7 10.81 6.97 1.55
CA TYR A 7 10.88 5.51 1.61
C TYR A 7 10.33 4.94 2.93
N GLU A 8 10.69 5.55 4.06
CA GLU A 8 10.20 5.18 5.40
C GLU A 8 8.68 5.31 5.52
N GLN A 9 8.08 6.30 4.85
CA GLN A 9 6.63 6.46 4.80
C GLN A 9 5.96 5.39 3.94
N VAL A 10 6.61 4.94 2.86
CA VAL A 10 6.12 3.80 2.07
C VAL A 10 6.22 2.51 2.86
N GLU A 11 7.32 2.28 3.59
CA GLU A 11 7.43 1.13 4.52
C GLU A 11 6.30 1.14 5.55
N ALA A 12 6.04 2.28 6.20
CA ALA A 12 4.97 2.42 7.18
C ALA A 12 3.56 2.24 6.57
N LEU A 13 3.36 2.66 5.32
CA LEU A 13 2.11 2.42 4.58
C LEU A 13 1.93 0.91 4.31
N CYS A 14 2.96 0.23 3.80
CA CYS A 14 2.90 -1.19 3.51
C CYS A 14 2.64 -2.02 4.76
N GLU A 15 3.36 -1.75 5.87
CA GLU A 15 3.13 -2.43 7.15
C GLU A 15 1.69 -2.26 7.65
N TRP A 16 1.13 -1.04 7.53
CA TRP A 16 -0.25 -0.79 7.93
C TRP A 16 -1.26 -1.52 7.02
N LEU A 17 -1.02 -1.54 5.71
CA LEU A 17 -1.85 -2.24 4.74
C LEU A 17 -1.79 -3.77 4.93
N GLU A 18 -0.67 -4.33 5.37
CA GLU A 18 -0.57 -5.75 5.70
C GLU A 18 -1.45 -6.14 6.89
N GLY A 19 -1.64 -5.22 7.83
CA GLY A 19 -2.37 -5.43 9.08
C GLY A 19 -3.89 -5.64 8.94
N PRO A 20 -4.58 -5.98 10.05
CA PRO A 20 -6.00 -6.34 10.08
C PRO A 20 -6.96 -5.21 9.68
N GLU A 21 -6.55 -3.95 9.87
CA GLU A 21 -7.30 -2.75 9.45
C GLU A 21 -7.08 -2.42 7.95
N GLY A 22 -6.12 -3.08 7.31
CA GLY A 22 -5.80 -2.94 5.91
C GLY A 22 -6.34 -4.10 5.06
N CYS A 23 -5.47 -4.66 4.22
CA CYS A 23 -5.71 -5.85 3.44
C CYS A 23 -5.70 -7.14 4.30
N HIS A 24 -5.28 -7.09 5.56
CA HIS A 24 -5.34 -8.23 6.48
C HIS A 24 -4.67 -9.49 5.92
N PHE A 25 -3.40 -9.37 5.53
CA PHE A 25 -2.60 -10.49 5.07
C PHE A 25 -2.42 -11.51 6.19
N ARG A 26 -2.73 -12.77 5.89
CA ARG A 26 -2.73 -13.87 6.88
C ARG A 26 -2.52 -15.22 6.20
N PRO A 27 -2.05 -16.25 6.91
CA PRO A 27 -1.93 -17.60 6.35
C PRO A 27 -3.27 -18.10 5.82
N HIS A 28 -3.25 -18.78 4.67
CA HIS A 28 -4.45 -19.32 4.08
C HIS A 28 -4.96 -20.51 4.92
N PRO A 29 -6.25 -20.54 5.32
CA PRO A 29 -6.75 -21.47 6.35
C PRO A 29 -6.69 -22.95 5.95
N ARG A 30 -6.55 -23.24 4.65
CA ARG A 30 -6.44 -24.60 4.10
C ARG A 30 -5.07 -24.90 3.48
N LYS A 31 -4.18 -23.91 3.41
CA LYS A 31 -2.86 -23.99 2.80
C LYS A 31 -1.89 -23.11 3.59
N PRO A 32 -1.37 -23.58 4.74
CA PRO A 32 -0.62 -22.72 5.66
C PRO A 32 0.64 -22.08 5.07
N ASP A 33 1.19 -22.65 4.00
CA ASP A 33 2.35 -22.10 3.27
C ASP A 33 1.95 -20.99 2.26
N ASP A 34 0.65 -20.79 2.02
CA ASP A 34 0.10 -19.71 1.19
C ASP A 34 -0.48 -18.59 2.08
N PHE A 35 -0.67 -17.41 1.50
CA PHE A 35 -1.35 -16.27 2.15
C PHE A 35 -2.73 -16.01 1.54
N THR A 36 -3.60 -15.38 2.34
CA THR A 36 -4.86 -14.80 1.92
C THR A 36 -4.96 -13.37 2.44
N TRP A 37 -5.66 -12.50 1.71
CA TRP A 37 -5.86 -11.10 2.03
C TRP A 37 -7.22 -10.63 1.49
N ASN A 38 -7.65 -9.47 1.95
CA ASN A 38 -8.83 -8.78 1.48
C ASN A 38 -8.40 -7.73 0.44
N CYS A 39 -9.10 -7.70 -0.70
CA CYS A 39 -8.88 -6.72 -1.75
C CYS A 39 -10.23 -6.30 -2.33
N ASP A 40 -10.50 -4.99 -2.35
CA ASP A 40 -11.66 -4.40 -3.01
C ASP A 40 -11.32 -3.74 -4.37
N HIS A 41 -10.09 -3.99 -4.86
CA HIS A 41 -9.52 -3.42 -6.08
C HIS A 41 -9.51 -1.90 -6.14
N SER A 42 -9.43 -1.25 -4.97
CA SER A 42 -9.32 0.21 -4.86
C SER A 42 -8.07 0.62 -4.09
N LEU A 43 -7.77 1.93 -4.12
CA LEU A 43 -6.74 2.59 -3.30
C LEU A 43 -7.37 3.32 -2.09
N LYS A 44 -8.53 2.87 -1.60
CA LYS A 44 -9.30 3.59 -0.59
C LYS A 44 -8.52 3.71 0.71
N LEU A 45 -7.85 2.65 1.15
CA LEU A 45 -7.09 2.65 2.39
C LEU A 45 -5.83 3.51 2.25
N THR A 46 -5.10 3.35 1.14
CA THR A 46 -3.93 4.16 0.79
C THR A 46 -4.26 5.66 0.78
N ARG A 47 -5.32 6.05 0.08
CA ARG A 47 -5.77 7.45 0.02
C ARG A 47 -6.15 7.99 1.39
N ASN A 48 -6.73 7.17 2.26
CA ASN A 48 -7.04 7.57 3.64
C ASN A 48 -5.77 7.73 4.48
N TRP A 49 -4.80 6.84 4.34
CA TRP A 49 -3.50 6.94 5.01
C TRP A 49 -2.78 8.23 4.61
N LEU A 50 -2.64 8.50 3.30
CA LEU A 50 -2.02 9.72 2.77
C LEU A 50 -2.66 10.99 3.36
N LYS A 51 -3.99 11.05 3.44
CA LYS A 51 -4.73 12.17 4.03
C LYS A 51 -4.42 12.36 5.52
N ARG A 52 -4.38 11.27 6.30
CA ARG A 52 -4.06 11.33 7.75
C ARG A 52 -2.65 11.85 7.98
N HIS A 53 -1.72 11.51 7.09
CA HIS A 53 -0.33 11.94 7.13
C HIS A 53 -0.06 13.28 6.44
N LYS A 54 -1.10 13.98 5.95
CA LYS A 54 -1.03 15.30 5.29
C LYS A 54 -0.13 15.31 4.04
N LEU A 55 -0.11 14.20 3.31
CA LEU A 55 0.63 14.03 2.06
C LEU A 55 -0.24 14.44 0.85
N ASP A 56 0.41 14.74 -0.28
CA ASP A 56 -0.29 15.02 -1.53
C ASP A 56 -0.89 13.73 -2.10
N VAL A 57 -2.21 13.57 -1.98
CA VAL A 57 -2.88 12.32 -2.30
C VAL A 57 -2.74 11.95 -3.77
N GLU A 58 -3.00 12.87 -4.69
CA GLU A 58 -3.01 12.53 -6.12
C GLU A 58 -1.60 12.32 -6.65
N ALA A 59 -0.64 13.15 -6.25
CA ALA A 59 0.75 12.99 -6.68
C ALA A 59 1.34 11.66 -6.18
N ASN A 60 1.05 11.27 -4.93
CA ASN A 60 1.48 9.98 -4.41
C ASN A 60 0.77 8.82 -5.10
N VAL A 61 -0.54 8.92 -5.38
CA VAL A 61 -1.24 7.85 -6.10
C VAL A 61 -0.69 7.65 -7.51
N GLU A 62 -0.40 8.73 -8.23
CA GLU A 62 0.23 8.64 -9.56
C GLU A 62 1.60 7.93 -9.47
N ALA A 63 2.44 8.32 -8.50
CA ALA A 63 3.73 7.67 -8.27
C ALA A 63 3.60 6.20 -7.82
N LEU A 64 2.59 5.85 -7.02
CA LEU A 64 2.34 4.46 -6.64
C LEU A 64 1.97 3.63 -7.87
N GLN A 65 1.19 4.19 -8.79
CA GLN A 65 0.77 3.53 -10.02
C GLN A 65 1.94 3.31 -10.99
N THR A 66 2.91 4.24 -11.07
CA THR A 66 4.13 4.00 -11.87
C THR A 66 4.97 2.87 -11.30
N CYS A 67 4.88 2.62 -9.99
CA CYS A 67 5.46 1.46 -9.30
C CYS A 67 4.55 0.21 -9.33
N GLY A 68 3.42 0.23 -10.03
CA GLY A 68 2.51 -0.91 -10.16
C GLY A 68 1.49 -1.09 -9.03
N GLY A 69 1.29 -0.10 -8.16
CA GLY A 69 0.29 -0.12 -7.09
C GLY A 69 -1.06 0.47 -7.52
N TYR A 70 -1.95 -0.33 -8.13
CA TYR A 70 -3.29 0.11 -8.56
C TYR A 70 -4.41 -0.26 -7.58
N CYS A 71 -4.21 -1.24 -6.69
CA CYS A 71 -4.98 -1.48 -5.46
C CYS A 71 -4.12 -1.35 -4.21
N ASP A 72 -4.76 -1.23 -3.05
CA ASP A 72 -4.12 -1.31 -1.73
C ASP A 72 -3.22 -2.56 -1.58
N CYS A 73 -3.64 -3.69 -2.15
CA CYS A 73 -2.84 -4.92 -2.16
C CYS A 73 -1.57 -4.85 -3.01
N GLU A 74 -1.65 -4.24 -4.18
CA GLU A 74 -0.55 -4.10 -5.13
C GLU A 74 0.45 -3.06 -4.64
N VAL A 75 0.02 -2.10 -3.81
CA VAL A 75 0.95 -1.23 -3.08
C VAL A 75 1.92 -2.08 -2.25
N VAL A 76 1.39 -3.02 -1.46
CA VAL A 76 2.23 -3.94 -0.67
C VAL A 76 3.15 -4.78 -1.56
N PHE A 77 2.61 -5.34 -2.65
CA PHE A 77 3.36 -6.27 -3.50
C PHE A 77 4.45 -5.62 -4.36
N ASN A 78 4.18 -4.44 -4.92
CA ASN A 78 4.95 -3.92 -6.06
C ASN A 78 5.77 -2.67 -5.70
N VAL A 79 5.28 -1.86 -4.76
CA VAL A 79 5.80 -0.49 -4.57
C VAL A 79 7.11 -0.49 -3.80
N LEU A 80 7.24 -1.28 -2.73
CA LEU A 80 8.40 -1.19 -1.81
C LEU A 80 9.76 -1.41 -2.50
N GLN A 81 9.79 -2.24 -3.53
CA GLN A 81 11.00 -2.56 -4.30
C GLN A 81 11.29 -1.55 -5.41
N SER A 82 10.28 -0.78 -5.81
CA SER A 82 10.31 0.09 -6.99
C SER A 82 10.30 1.58 -6.62
N TRP A 83 9.97 1.92 -5.37
CA TRP A 83 10.00 3.29 -4.87
C TRP A 83 11.45 3.76 -4.78
N GLU A 84 11.77 4.83 -5.52
CA GLU A 84 13.11 5.41 -5.55
C GLU A 84 13.61 5.67 -4.12
N ARG A 85 14.80 5.14 -3.81
CA ARG A 85 15.52 5.40 -2.56
C ARG A 85 16.42 6.62 -2.68
#